data_AF-A0A0F9J066-F1
#
_entry.id   AF-A0A0F9J066-F1
#
_cell.length_a   1.000
_cell.length_b   1.000
_cell.length_c   1.000
_cell.angle_alpha   90.00
_cell.angle_beta   90.00
_cell.angle_gamma   90.00
#
_symmetry.space_group_name_H-M   'P 1'
#
loop_
_entity.id
_entity.type
_entity.pdbx_description
1 polymer ?
#
loop_
_entity_poly.entity_id
_entity_poly.type
_entity_poly.pdbx_seq_one_letter_code
_entity_poly.pdbx_strand_id
1 'polypeptide(L)'
;MIKLPFGLFPGAWGLKGKTREVAKAEYELKGEALQKKLIKIKYDDDENECQLGLLKLERRNKHITKEEYDYRYVELKYKGTPEYVDIALELDRKYEKISEIDYQKKSASLSEEPWVGVVHSEYTPGELSDGFSFELDWNIEFIKLLKHEGYSGATEEEIVEQWFEDKATEQYLGILGEEMAEMTETDDWSVPSTHITRETTEDGKTKHS
;
A
#
# COMPACT_ATOMS: atom_id res chain seq x y z
N MET A 1 -8.86 -53.57 -5.16
CA MET A 1 -9.36 -53.88 -6.52
C MET A 1 -8.29 -53.46 -7.50
N ILE A 2 -7.75 -54.40 -8.29
CA ILE A 2 -6.70 -54.10 -9.28
C ILE A 2 -7.37 -53.38 -10.45
N LYS A 3 -6.98 -52.12 -10.71
CA LYS A 3 -7.44 -51.37 -11.88
C LYS A 3 -6.67 -51.87 -13.10
N LEU A 4 -7.38 -52.14 -14.20
CA LEU A 4 -6.75 -52.42 -15.47
C LEU A 4 -5.92 -51.20 -15.92
N PRO A 5 -4.77 -51.39 -16.59
CA PRO A 5 -4.09 -50.29 -17.26
C PRO A 5 -5.06 -49.51 -18.16
N PHE A 6 -5.02 -48.17 -18.14
CA PHE A 6 -5.99 -47.32 -18.84
C PHE A 6 -6.13 -47.64 -20.34
N GLY A 7 -5.05 -48.04 -21.02
CA GLY A 7 -5.11 -48.42 -22.44
C GLY A 7 -5.90 -49.70 -22.75
N LEU A 8 -6.09 -50.57 -21.75
CA LEU A 8 -6.88 -51.80 -21.85
C LEU A 8 -8.34 -51.58 -21.44
N PHE A 9 -8.70 -50.38 -20.98
CA PHE A 9 -10.07 -50.03 -20.64
C PHE A 9 -10.84 -49.66 -21.92
N PRO A 10 -11.96 -50.34 -22.26
CA PRO A 10 -12.68 -50.09 -23.51
C PRO A 10 -13.14 -48.63 -23.67
N GLY A 11 -13.46 -47.93 -22.57
CA GLY A 11 -13.82 -46.51 -22.60
C GLY A 11 -12.68 -45.56 -22.97
N ALA A 12 -11.43 -46.03 -23.01
CA ALA A 12 -10.28 -45.26 -23.48
C ALA A 12 -10.04 -45.40 -24.99
N TRP A 13 -10.72 -46.33 -25.67
CA TRP A 13 -10.58 -46.52 -27.11
C TRP A 13 -11.32 -45.42 -27.87
N GLY A 14 -10.65 -44.86 -28.89
CA GLY A 14 -11.20 -43.75 -29.68
C GLY A 14 -10.97 -42.34 -29.09
N LEU A 15 -10.63 -42.21 -27.81
CA LEU A 15 -10.27 -40.91 -27.22
C LEU A 15 -8.90 -40.42 -27.72
N LYS A 16 -8.80 -39.13 -28.04
CA LYS A 16 -7.57 -38.45 -28.52
C LYS A 16 -7.38 -37.09 -27.82
N GLY A 17 -6.15 -36.56 -27.87
CA GLY A 17 -5.80 -35.24 -27.34
C GLY A 17 -6.17 -35.05 -25.86
N LYS A 18 -6.54 -33.81 -25.49
CA LYS A 18 -6.93 -33.42 -24.12
C LYS A 18 -8.03 -34.31 -23.54
N THR A 19 -9.01 -34.75 -24.35
CA THR A 19 -10.09 -35.63 -23.89
C THR A 19 -9.56 -36.99 -23.40
N ARG A 20 -8.56 -37.56 -24.07
CA ARG A 20 -7.91 -38.80 -23.63
C ARG A 20 -7.15 -38.59 -22.32
N GLU A 21 -6.45 -37.47 -22.19
CA GLU A 21 -5.66 -37.15 -21.00
C GLU A 21 -6.52 -36.90 -19.77
N VAL A 22 -7.64 -36.18 -19.93
CA VAL A 22 -8.64 -35.98 -18.87
C VAL A 22 -9.21 -37.32 -18.42
N ALA A 23 -9.67 -38.16 -19.36
CA ALA A 23 -10.21 -39.47 -19.03
C ALA A 23 -9.18 -40.38 -18.33
N LYS A 24 -7.90 -40.31 -18.74
CA LYS A 24 -6.82 -41.03 -18.06
C LYS A 24 -6.63 -40.52 -16.63
N ALA A 25 -6.58 -39.19 -16.45
CA ALA A 25 -6.44 -38.59 -15.13
C ALA A 25 -7.58 -38.99 -14.20
N GLU A 26 -8.83 -38.93 -14.65
CA GLU A 26 -10.02 -39.33 -13.88
C GLU A 26 -10.02 -40.84 -13.53
N TYR A 27 -9.49 -41.66 -14.43
CA TYR A 27 -9.34 -43.10 -14.18
C TYR A 27 -8.30 -43.40 -13.10
N GLU A 28 -7.17 -42.71 -13.12
CA GLU A 28 -5.99 -43.01 -12.29
C GLU A 28 -5.99 -42.27 -10.95
N LEU A 29 -6.44 -41.01 -10.94
CA LEU A 29 -6.32 -40.08 -9.82
C LEU A 29 -7.67 -39.79 -9.17
N LYS A 30 -7.65 -39.28 -7.94
CA LYS A 30 -8.84 -38.82 -7.20
C LYS A 30 -8.50 -37.59 -6.35
N GLY A 31 -9.54 -36.90 -5.89
CA GLY A 31 -9.42 -35.78 -4.96
C GLY A 31 -8.57 -34.66 -5.53
N GLU A 32 -7.69 -34.10 -4.70
CA GLU A 32 -6.85 -32.97 -5.08
C GLU A 32 -5.84 -33.31 -6.19
N ALA A 33 -5.27 -34.51 -6.18
CA ALA A 33 -4.33 -34.94 -7.21
C ALA A 33 -4.97 -34.94 -8.60
N LEU A 34 -6.24 -35.36 -8.69
CA LEU A 34 -7.03 -35.26 -9.92
C LEU A 34 -7.26 -33.80 -10.31
N GLN A 35 -7.72 -32.96 -9.38
CA GLN A 35 -7.99 -31.54 -9.64
C GLN A 35 -6.76 -30.80 -10.17
N LYS A 36 -5.59 -31.00 -9.55
CA LYS A 36 -4.31 -30.46 -10.01
C LYS A 36 -3.97 -30.93 -11.43
N LYS A 37 -4.16 -32.22 -11.73
CA LYS A 37 -3.87 -32.78 -13.06
C LYS A 37 -4.81 -32.22 -14.13
N LEU A 38 -6.09 -32.04 -13.82
CA LEU A 38 -7.06 -31.45 -14.75
C LEU A 38 -6.74 -29.99 -15.08
N ILE A 39 -6.31 -29.19 -14.10
CA ILE A 39 -5.86 -27.81 -14.34
C ILE A 39 -4.68 -27.79 -15.31
N LYS A 40 -3.67 -28.64 -15.06
CA LYS A 40 -2.49 -28.75 -15.92
C LYS A 40 -2.81 -29.19 -17.36
N ILE A 41 -3.79 -30.06 -17.55
CA ILE A 41 -4.24 -30.48 -18.90
C ILE A 41 -5.03 -29.36 -19.57
N LYS A 42 -5.83 -28.62 -18.80
CA LYS A 42 -6.67 -27.53 -19.33
C LYS A 42 -5.80 -26.40 -19.90
N TYR A 43 -4.79 -25.98 -19.13
CA TYR A 43 -3.88 -24.88 -19.41
C TYR A 43 -2.47 -25.40 -19.72
N ASP A 44 -2.37 -26.40 -20.58
CA ASP A 44 -1.08 -26.98 -20.99
C ASP A 44 -0.22 -26.03 -21.85
N ASP A 45 -0.88 -25.05 -22.48
CA ASP A 45 -0.32 -24.05 -23.38
C ASP A 45 -0.07 -22.68 -22.73
N ASP A 46 -0.59 -22.46 -21.51
CA ASP A 46 -0.46 -21.21 -20.77
C ASP A 46 -0.02 -21.49 -19.33
N GLU A 47 1.28 -21.32 -19.09
CA GLU A 47 1.88 -21.56 -17.79
C GLU A 47 1.32 -20.63 -16.71
N ASN A 48 1.05 -19.36 -17.04
CA ASN A 48 0.54 -18.38 -16.08
C ASN A 48 -0.89 -18.72 -15.65
N GLU A 49 -1.77 -19.05 -16.61
CA GLU A 49 -3.13 -19.51 -16.31
C GLU A 49 -3.12 -20.86 -15.56
N CYS A 50 -2.18 -21.75 -15.86
CA CYS A 50 -1.98 -22.97 -15.09
C CYS A 50 -1.63 -22.67 -13.63
N GLN A 51 -0.65 -21.78 -13.38
CA GLN A 51 -0.23 -21.39 -12.04
C GLN A 51 -1.36 -20.70 -11.27
N LEU A 52 -2.10 -19.78 -11.89
CA LEU A 52 -3.29 -19.14 -11.32
C LEU A 52 -4.39 -20.16 -10.98
N GLY A 53 -4.60 -21.15 -11.86
CA GLY A 53 -5.55 -22.25 -11.62
C GLY A 53 -5.17 -23.07 -10.39
N LEU A 54 -3.89 -23.41 -10.24
CA LEU A 54 -3.37 -24.14 -9.08
C LEU A 54 -3.49 -23.32 -7.79
N LEU A 55 -3.19 -22.02 -7.83
CA LEU A 55 -3.34 -21.12 -6.69
C LEU A 55 -4.82 -21.02 -6.23
N LYS A 56 -5.76 -20.91 -7.18
CA LYS A 56 -7.21 -20.93 -6.89
C LYS A 56 -7.63 -22.24 -6.23
N LEU A 57 -7.06 -23.36 -6.67
CA LEU A 57 -7.31 -24.66 -6.07
C LEU A 57 -6.80 -24.74 -4.63
N GLU A 58 -5.58 -24.27 -4.35
CA GLU A 58 -5.00 -24.21 -3.01
C GLU A 58 -5.89 -23.41 -2.05
N ARG A 59 -6.36 -22.24 -2.48
CA ARG A 59 -7.29 -21.43 -1.67
C ARG A 59 -8.65 -22.10 -1.46
N ARG A 60 -9.20 -22.76 -2.47
CA ARG A 60 -10.47 -23.51 -2.37
C ARG A 60 -10.36 -24.66 -1.37
N ASN A 61 -9.22 -25.34 -1.36
CA ASN A 61 -8.92 -26.43 -0.43
C ASN A 61 -8.45 -25.93 0.94
N LYS A 62 -8.40 -24.60 1.15
CA LYS A 62 -8.00 -23.93 2.39
C LYS A 62 -6.55 -24.24 2.82
N HIS A 63 -5.67 -24.52 1.87
CA HIS A 63 -4.24 -24.72 2.14
C HIS A 63 -3.49 -23.41 2.38
N ILE A 64 -4.07 -22.30 1.92
CA ILE A 64 -3.52 -20.94 2.08
C ILE A 64 -4.60 -20.00 2.58
N THR A 65 -4.18 -18.95 3.26
CA THR A 65 -5.06 -17.89 3.74
C THR A 65 -5.57 -17.03 2.58
N LYS A 66 -6.54 -16.16 2.86
CA LYS A 66 -7.03 -15.20 1.86
C LYS A 66 -5.96 -14.14 1.54
N GLU A 67 -5.21 -13.73 2.55
CA GLU A 67 -4.06 -12.82 2.42
C GLU A 67 -2.99 -13.40 1.49
N GLU A 68 -2.50 -14.60 1.81
CA GLU A 68 -1.48 -15.29 0.99
C GLU A 68 -1.95 -15.49 -0.45
N TYR A 69 -3.23 -15.83 -0.63
CA TYR A 69 -3.82 -15.96 -1.97
C TYR A 69 -3.82 -14.62 -2.72
N ASP A 70 -4.22 -13.53 -2.09
CA ASP A 70 -4.32 -12.23 -2.75
C ASP A 70 -2.94 -11.73 -3.19
N TYR A 71 -1.90 -11.81 -2.33
CA TYR A 71 -0.54 -11.43 -2.71
C TYR A 71 0.00 -12.29 -3.85
N ARG A 72 -0.11 -13.62 -3.76
CA ARG A 72 0.37 -14.53 -4.83
C ARG A 72 -0.39 -14.34 -6.13
N TYR A 73 -1.69 -14.03 -6.06
CA TYR A 73 -2.48 -13.74 -7.25
C TYR A 73 -2.02 -12.46 -7.93
N VAL A 74 -1.79 -11.40 -7.14
CA VAL A 74 -1.30 -10.12 -7.67
C VAL A 74 0.08 -10.29 -8.29
N GLU A 75 0.98 -11.01 -7.61
CA GLU A 75 2.31 -11.32 -8.13
C GLU A 75 2.25 -12.08 -9.46
N LEU A 76 1.49 -13.17 -9.53
CA LEU A 76 1.40 -13.96 -10.76
C LEU A 76 0.77 -13.20 -11.94
N LYS A 77 -0.18 -12.31 -11.66
CA LYS A 77 -0.99 -11.66 -12.70
C LYS A 77 -0.47 -10.31 -13.14
N TYR A 78 0.10 -9.52 -12.22
CA TYR A 78 0.44 -8.12 -12.47
C TYR A 78 1.94 -7.84 -12.35
N LYS A 79 2.77 -8.75 -11.82
CA LYS A 79 4.21 -8.46 -11.68
C LYS A 79 4.83 -8.08 -13.02
N GLY A 80 5.48 -6.91 -13.04
CA GLY A 80 6.10 -6.34 -14.24
C GLY A 80 5.16 -5.46 -15.08
N THR A 81 3.88 -5.34 -14.71
CA THR A 81 2.98 -4.33 -15.31
C THR A 81 3.06 -3.00 -14.53
N PRO A 82 2.72 -1.86 -15.14
CA PRO A 82 2.71 -0.57 -14.46
C PRO A 82 1.83 -0.54 -13.21
N GLU A 83 0.70 -1.26 -13.23
CA GLU A 83 -0.30 -1.27 -12.15
C GLU A 83 0.12 -2.13 -10.94
N TYR A 84 1.20 -2.92 -11.06
CA TYR A 84 1.63 -3.84 -10.00
C TYR A 84 1.82 -3.15 -8.66
N VAL A 85 2.48 -1.99 -8.68
CA VAL A 85 2.90 -1.29 -7.46
C VAL A 85 1.69 -0.72 -6.73
N ASP A 86 0.74 -0.13 -7.47
CA ASP A 86 -0.51 0.41 -6.90
C ASP A 86 -1.34 -0.71 -6.28
N ILE A 87 -1.51 -1.83 -6.98
CA ILE A 87 -2.29 -2.97 -6.48
C ILE A 87 -1.62 -3.59 -5.25
N ALA A 88 -0.28 -3.72 -5.25
CA ALA A 88 0.46 -4.22 -4.10
C ALA A 88 0.29 -3.29 -2.89
N LEU A 89 0.35 -1.97 -3.10
CA LEU A 89 0.13 -0.97 -2.05
C LEU A 89 -1.29 -1.04 -1.47
N GLU A 90 -2.30 -1.27 -2.31
CA GLU A 90 -3.68 -1.49 -1.84
C GLU A 90 -3.82 -2.75 -0.98
N LEU A 91 -3.09 -3.83 -1.30
CA LEU A 91 -3.06 -5.03 -0.48
C LEU A 91 -2.39 -4.79 0.87
N ASP A 92 -1.28 -4.06 0.89
CA ASP A 92 -0.59 -3.67 2.12
C ASP A 92 -1.55 -2.89 3.03
N ARG A 93 -2.31 -1.93 2.49
CA ARG A 93 -3.35 -1.21 3.25
C ARG A 93 -4.46 -2.15 3.73
N LYS A 94 -5.01 -2.97 2.82
CA LYS A 94 -6.13 -3.88 3.11
C LYS A 94 -5.82 -4.87 4.24
N TYR A 95 -4.57 -5.33 4.31
CA TYR A 95 -4.10 -6.28 5.32
C TYR A 95 -3.31 -5.60 6.45
N GLU A 96 -3.47 -4.27 6.60
CA GLU A 96 -2.93 -3.48 7.70
C GLU A 96 -1.41 -3.66 7.88
N LYS A 97 -0.69 -3.83 6.77
CA LYS A 97 0.79 -3.93 6.74
C LYS A 97 1.47 -2.56 6.80
N ILE A 98 0.72 -1.52 6.49
CA ILE A 98 1.15 -0.13 6.49
C ILE A 98 0.07 0.72 7.16
N SER A 99 0.48 1.84 7.74
CA SER A 99 -0.46 2.82 8.28
C SER A 99 -1.22 3.54 7.15
N GLU A 100 -2.34 4.19 7.48
CA GLU A 100 -3.06 5.02 6.51
C GLU A 100 -2.20 6.20 6.03
N ILE A 101 -1.38 6.76 6.92
CA ILE A 101 -0.44 7.84 6.60
C ILE A 101 0.62 7.36 5.61
N ASP A 102 1.23 6.19 5.86
CA ASP A 102 2.17 5.55 4.93
C ASP A 102 1.54 5.29 3.58
N TYR A 103 0.29 4.81 3.56
CA TYR A 103 -0.45 4.55 2.33
C TYR A 103 -0.64 5.84 1.52
N GLN A 104 -1.11 6.91 2.16
CA GLN A 104 -1.32 8.20 1.49
C GLN A 104 -0.02 8.77 0.93
N LYS A 105 1.04 8.78 1.73
CA LYS A 105 2.37 9.23 1.29
C LYS A 105 2.88 8.42 0.11
N LYS A 106 2.81 7.09 0.17
CA LYS A 106 3.27 6.21 -0.92
C LYS A 106 2.41 6.38 -2.17
N SER A 107 1.09 6.44 -2.03
CA SER A 107 0.17 6.64 -3.15
C SER A 107 0.43 7.96 -3.87
N ALA A 108 0.59 9.06 -3.13
CA ALA A 108 0.93 10.35 -3.72
C ALA A 108 2.30 10.31 -4.42
N SER A 109 3.27 9.62 -3.82
CA SER A 109 4.60 9.46 -4.42
C SER A 109 4.55 8.65 -5.73
N LEU A 110 3.68 7.64 -5.83
CA LEU A 110 3.48 6.87 -7.08
C LEU A 110 2.81 7.72 -8.16
N SER A 111 1.92 8.63 -7.78
CA SER A 111 1.27 9.58 -8.67
C SER A 111 2.12 10.83 -8.99
N GLU A 112 3.33 10.95 -8.44
CA GLU A 112 4.17 12.14 -8.50
C GLU A 112 3.47 13.42 -7.97
N GLU A 113 2.58 13.25 -7.00
CA GLU A 113 1.85 14.34 -6.35
C GLU A 113 2.53 14.77 -5.05
N PRO A 114 2.65 16.09 -4.76
CA PRO A 114 3.19 16.57 -3.50
C PRO A 114 2.27 16.18 -2.34
N TRP A 115 2.86 15.61 -1.27
CA TRP A 115 2.12 15.21 -0.08
C TRP A 115 2.88 15.60 1.19
N VAL A 116 2.13 16.14 2.15
CA VAL A 116 2.54 16.43 3.53
C VAL A 116 1.38 16.08 4.47
N GLY A 117 1.67 15.52 5.63
CA GLY A 117 0.66 15.12 6.61
C GLY A 117 1.16 15.21 8.04
N VAL A 118 0.24 15.43 8.98
CA VAL A 118 0.52 15.38 10.42
C VAL A 118 0.51 13.92 10.86
N VAL A 119 1.66 13.43 11.32
CA VAL A 119 1.85 12.08 11.85
C VAL A 119 1.34 11.98 13.28
N HIS A 120 1.69 12.98 14.08
CA HIS A 120 1.37 13.02 15.50
C HIS A 120 1.21 14.47 15.95
N SER A 121 0.40 14.67 16.98
CA SER A 121 0.28 15.97 17.62
C SER A 121 0.09 15.78 19.12
N GLU A 122 0.92 16.44 19.92
CA GLU A 122 0.75 16.44 21.37
C GLU A 122 0.56 17.87 21.88
N TYR A 123 -0.39 18.01 22.82
CA TYR A 123 -0.51 19.21 23.63
C TYR A 123 0.40 19.06 24.85
N THR A 124 1.38 19.95 24.98
CA THR A 124 2.30 19.98 26.12
C THR A 124 1.96 21.18 27.00
N PRO A 125 1.23 21.01 28.12
CA PRO A 125 0.95 22.11 29.04
C PRO A 125 2.23 22.53 29.79
N GLY A 126 2.61 23.82 29.75
CA GLY A 126 3.80 24.35 30.42
C GLY A 126 3.83 25.87 30.60
N GLU A 127 4.39 26.35 31.73
CA GLU A 127 4.24 27.72 32.27
C GLU A 127 4.75 28.91 31.41
N LEU A 128 5.47 28.69 30.30
CA LEU A 128 5.96 29.76 29.41
C LEU A 128 5.77 29.49 27.91
N SER A 129 5.22 28.33 27.53
CA SER A 129 4.84 28.00 26.17
C SER A 129 3.73 26.95 26.21
N ASP A 130 2.48 27.39 26.29
CA ASP A 130 1.36 26.54 25.90
C ASP A 130 1.54 26.22 24.41
N GLY A 131 2.02 25.02 24.10
CA GLY A 131 2.44 24.66 22.75
C GLY A 131 1.79 23.36 22.27
N PHE A 132 1.24 23.42 21.06
CA PHE A 132 1.02 22.21 20.26
C PHE A 132 2.34 21.84 19.59
N SER A 133 2.78 20.61 19.79
CA SER A 133 3.85 20.01 18.99
C SER A 133 3.22 19.23 17.85
N PHE A 134 3.72 19.43 16.63
CA PHE A 134 3.29 18.68 15.45
C PHE A 134 4.47 17.90 14.90
N GLU A 135 4.27 16.60 14.69
CA GLU A 135 5.18 15.78 13.91
C GLU A 135 4.63 15.71 12.47
N LEU A 136 5.44 16.12 11.51
CA LEU A 136 5.07 16.12 10.09
C LEU A 136 5.86 15.07 9.33
N ASP A 137 5.24 14.51 8.31
CA ASP A 137 5.94 13.77 7.28
C ASP A 137 5.53 14.24 5.89
N TRP A 138 6.41 14.04 4.92
CA TRP A 138 6.25 14.51 3.56
C TRP A 138 6.91 13.56 2.57
N ASN A 139 6.54 13.70 1.29
CA ASN A 139 7.24 13.04 0.19
C ASN A 139 8.20 14.00 -0.53
N ILE A 140 9.00 13.45 -1.45
CA ILE A 140 10.01 14.24 -2.17
C ILE A 140 9.38 15.24 -3.15
N GLU A 141 8.19 14.96 -3.68
CA GLU A 141 7.48 15.86 -4.58
C GLU A 141 7.04 17.14 -3.86
N PHE A 142 6.66 17.04 -2.58
CA PHE A 142 6.41 18.21 -1.74
C PHE A 142 7.66 19.07 -1.57
N ILE A 143 8.82 18.48 -1.33
CA ILE A 143 10.08 19.22 -1.25
C ILE A 143 10.42 19.91 -2.58
N LYS A 144 10.17 19.26 -3.72
CA LYS A 144 10.36 19.88 -5.04
C LYS A 144 9.42 21.07 -5.24
N LEU A 145 8.16 20.95 -4.82
CA LEU A 145 7.19 22.04 -4.84
C LEU A 145 7.70 23.23 -4.02
N LEU A 146 8.10 23.01 -2.77
CA LEU A 146 8.58 24.09 -1.90
C LEU A 146 9.81 24.81 -2.49
N LYS A 147 10.76 24.05 -3.04
CA LYS A 147 11.92 24.63 -3.73
C LYS A 147 11.53 25.47 -4.94
N HIS A 148 10.51 25.05 -5.69
CA HIS A 148 9.99 25.81 -6.81
C HIS A 148 9.27 27.09 -6.37
N GLU A 149 8.61 27.07 -5.21
CA GLU A 149 7.95 28.23 -4.60
C GLU A 149 8.94 29.23 -3.96
N GLY A 150 10.21 28.85 -3.79
CA GLY A 150 11.28 29.72 -3.34
C GLY A 150 11.82 29.41 -1.94
N TYR A 151 11.30 28.37 -1.27
CA TYR A 151 11.85 27.89 -0.01
C TYR A 151 13.21 27.23 -0.24
N SER A 152 14.17 27.48 0.66
CA SER A 152 15.53 26.96 0.51
C SER A 152 16.16 26.63 1.87
N GLY A 153 16.98 25.60 1.91
CA GLY A 153 17.62 25.11 3.13
C GLY A 153 18.69 24.07 2.80
N ALA A 154 19.55 23.78 3.77
CA ALA A 154 20.57 22.73 3.68
C ALA A 154 19.93 21.34 3.80
N THR A 155 18.80 21.21 4.50
CA THR A 155 18.06 19.97 4.72
C THR A 155 16.61 20.09 4.24
N GLU A 156 15.92 18.95 4.11
CA GLU A 156 14.49 18.95 3.78
C GLU A 156 13.66 19.52 4.94
N GLU A 157 14.08 19.21 6.17
CA GLU A 157 13.46 19.66 7.42
C GLU A 157 13.48 21.19 7.52
N GLU A 158 14.61 21.84 7.24
CA GLU A 158 14.71 23.31 7.24
C GLU A 158 13.78 23.97 6.21
N ILE A 159 13.58 23.32 5.07
CA ILE A 159 12.69 23.82 4.00
C ILE A 159 11.22 23.70 4.44
N VAL A 160 10.85 22.57 5.04
CA VAL A 160 9.48 22.34 5.53
C VAL A 160 9.18 23.21 6.74
N GLU A 161 10.15 23.44 7.62
CA GLU A 161 10.00 24.31 8.79
C GLU A 161 9.72 25.76 8.36
N GLN A 162 10.50 26.31 7.43
CA GLN A 162 10.21 27.65 6.86
C GLN A 162 8.80 27.73 6.27
N TRP A 163 8.40 26.75 5.46
CA TRP A 163 7.05 26.73 4.87
C TRP A 163 5.96 26.65 5.95
N PHE A 164 6.15 25.83 6.97
CA PHE A 164 5.17 25.66 8.03
C PHE A 164 5.03 26.92 8.89
N GLU A 165 6.14 27.57 9.23
CA GLU A 165 6.15 28.86 9.94
C GLU A 165 5.42 29.94 9.14
N ASP A 166 5.67 30.02 7.84
CA ASP A 166 4.98 30.96 6.94
C ASP A 166 3.46 30.71 6.91
N LYS A 167 3.04 29.43 6.79
CA LYS A 167 1.62 29.06 6.76
C LYS A 167 0.94 29.25 8.12
N ALA A 168 1.61 28.92 9.21
CA ALA A 168 1.11 29.15 10.57
C ALA A 168 0.91 30.64 10.83
N THR A 169 1.87 31.48 10.41
CA THR A 169 1.81 32.94 10.53
C THR A 169 0.68 33.52 9.66
N GLU A 170 0.53 33.06 8.41
CA GLU A 170 -0.56 33.47 7.51
C GLU A 170 -1.94 33.16 8.11
N GLN A 171 -2.14 31.92 8.58
CA GLN A 171 -3.38 31.48 9.21
C GLN A 171 -3.70 32.29 10.47
N TYR A 172 -2.68 32.56 11.28
CA TYR A 172 -2.80 33.32 12.52
C TYR A 172 -3.18 34.79 12.27
N LEU A 173 -2.52 35.45 11.31
CA LEU A 173 -2.85 36.81 10.90
C LEU A 173 -4.25 36.91 10.30
N GLY A 174 -4.72 35.88 9.60
CA GLY A 174 -6.08 35.78 9.11
C GLY A 174 -7.11 35.80 10.24
N ILE A 175 -6.92 34.97 11.27
CA ILE A 175 -7.78 34.92 12.46
C ILE A 175 -7.78 36.26 13.20
N LEU A 176 -6.59 36.84 13.44
CA LEU A 176 -6.48 38.15 14.07
C LEU A 176 -7.17 39.25 13.25
N GLY A 177 -7.12 39.20 11.92
CA GLY A 177 -7.80 40.16 11.07
C GLY A 177 -9.33 40.10 11.19
N GLU A 178 -9.88 38.89 11.39
CA GLU A 178 -11.30 38.68 11.66
C GLU A 178 -11.69 39.12 13.08
N GLU A 179 -10.90 38.75 14.10
CA GLU A 179 -11.16 39.12 15.50
C GLU A 179 -10.99 40.64 15.74
N MET A 180 -9.99 41.26 15.12
CA MET A 180 -9.78 42.72 15.17
C MET A 180 -10.87 43.51 14.43
N ALA A 181 -11.58 42.89 13.49
CA ALA A 181 -12.77 43.49 12.89
C ALA A 181 -13.99 43.45 13.84
N GLU A 182 -13.97 42.59 14.87
CA GLU A 182 -15.02 42.44 15.88
C GLU A 182 -14.70 43.03 17.26
N MET A 183 -13.44 43.41 17.56
CA MET A 183 -13.04 43.92 18.88
C MET A 183 -12.29 45.27 18.86
N THR A 184 -12.66 46.15 19.81
CA THR A 184 -11.94 47.39 20.14
C THR A 184 -10.87 47.15 21.21
N GLU A 185 -9.61 47.35 20.79
CA GLU A 185 -8.39 47.66 21.56
C GLU A 185 -7.91 46.78 22.75
N THR A 186 -6.62 46.40 22.61
CA THR A 186 -5.58 46.08 23.61
C THR A 186 -5.59 44.71 24.28
N ASP A 187 -4.78 43.80 23.72
CA ASP A 187 -3.88 42.94 24.51
C ASP A 187 -2.57 42.71 23.72
N ASP A 188 -1.44 42.82 24.41
CA ASP A 188 -0.09 42.55 23.89
C ASP A 188 0.11 41.03 23.81
N TRP A 189 -0.14 40.46 22.64
CA TRP A 189 -0.17 39.02 22.44
C TRP A 189 0.94 38.55 21.49
N SER A 190 1.77 37.61 21.96
CA SER A 190 2.87 37.00 21.20
C SER A 190 2.41 35.74 20.46
N VAL A 191 2.93 35.52 19.24
CA VAL A 191 2.70 34.28 18.48
C VAL A 191 3.25 33.09 19.27
N PRO A 192 2.47 32.04 19.56
CA PRO A 192 2.96 30.85 20.23
C PRO A 192 4.01 30.14 19.35
N SER A 193 5.15 29.78 19.95
CA SER A 193 6.21 29.05 19.27
C SER A 193 5.75 27.61 18.97
N THR A 194 5.76 27.23 17.70
CA THR A 194 5.53 25.85 17.24
C THR A 194 6.87 25.20 16.93
N HIS A 195 7.01 23.92 17.26
CA HIS A 195 8.21 23.14 16.98
C HIS A 195 7.81 21.94 16.12
N ILE A 196 8.58 21.68 15.05
CA ILE A 196 8.39 20.54 14.16
C ILE A 196 9.45 19.49 14.47
N THR A 197 9.03 18.24 14.51
CA THR A 197 9.94 17.10 14.60
C THR A 197 9.58 16.07 13.53
N ARG A 198 10.53 15.18 13.24
CA ARG A 198 10.35 14.02 12.34
C ARG A 198 11.21 12.86 12.85
N GLU A 199 10.59 11.78 13.31
CA GLU A 199 11.33 10.56 13.68
C GLU A 199 11.59 9.68 12.45
N THR A 200 12.87 9.35 12.20
CA THR A 200 13.27 8.38 11.18
C THR A 200 13.76 7.08 11.83
N THR A 201 13.39 5.95 11.24
CA THR A 201 13.92 4.60 11.57
C THR A 201 15.31 4.43 10.94
N GLU A 202 16.10 3.45 11.42
CA GLU A 202 17.45 3.13 10.91
C GLU A 202 17.48 2.84 9.39
N ASP A 203 16.36 2.47 8.79
CA ASP A 203 16.19 2.22 7.35
C ASP A 203 15.77 3.48 6.55
N GLY A 204 15.76 4.66 7.17
CA GLY A 204 15.35 5.93 6.54
C GLY A 204 13.84 6.08 6.33
N LYS A 205 13.02 5.20 6.92
CA LYS A 205 11.55 5.30 6.90
C LYS A 205 11.06 6.08 8.11
N THR A 206 10.02 6.89 7.99
CA THR A 206 9.40 7.57 9.14
C THR A 206 8.83 6.54 10.12
N LYS A 207 9.04 6.74 11.42
CA LYS A 207 8.49 5.85 12.45
C LYS A 207 7.09 6.35 12.82
N HIS A 208 6.06 5.72 12.28
CA HIS A 208 4.69 5.96 12.73
C HIS A 208 4.42 5.13 13.99
N SER A 209 4.10 5.78 15.11
CA SER A 209 3.77 5.15 16.40
C SER A 209 2.36 4.57 16.45
#